data_AF-A0A7K0ZW96-F1
#
_entry.id   AF-A0A7K0ZW96-F1
#
_cell.length_a   1.000
_cell.length_b   1.000
_cell.length_c   1.000
_cell.angle_alpha   90.00
_cell.angle_beta   90.00
_cell.angle_gamma   90.00
#
_symmetry.space_group_name_H-M   'P 1'
#
loop_
_entity.id
_entity.type
_entity.pdbx_description
1 polymer ?
#
loop_
_entity_poly.entity_id
_entity_poly.type
_entity_poly.pdbx_seq_one_letter_code
_entity_poly.pdbx_strand_id
1 'polypeptide(L)'
;ADAHHITAPSPGGVGATRCMQLALEDAGLQSSDIKQINAHGTSTPLNDSAEAQAITAVFGDRSVPVVSIKGVTGHPLGAAGALEAAAVLLSIEKSLIPPTAGTTVIDPEMSIDVVIGEPREWTPGPTISNNFGFGGHNGSVIIAPYKQ
;
A
#
# COMPACT_ATOMS: atom_id res chain seq x y z
N ALA A 1 -16.13 8.86 1.34
CA ALA A 1 -16.57 7.46 1.43
C ALA A 1 -17.39 7.16 0.20
N ASP A 2 -17.11 6.05 -0.49
CA ASP A 2 -17.91 5.62 -1.65
C ASP A 2 -19.15 4.81 -1.23
N ALA A 3 -19.19 4.32 0.02
CA ALA A 3 -20.32 3.67 0.68
C ALA A 3 -21.02 2.57 -0.16
N HIS A 4 -20.26 1.90 -1.03
CA HIS A 4 -20.79 0.92 -1.98
C HIS A 4 -21.34 -0.33 -1.26
N HIS A 5 -20.64 -0.80 -0.24
CA HIS A 5 -21.06 -1.90 0.62
C HIS A 5 -20.45 -1.72 2.02
N ILE A 6 -21.06 -2.31 3.05
CA ILE A 6 -20.57 -2.17 4.43
C ILE A 6 -19.18 -2.80 4.62
N THR A 7 -18.86 -3.88 3.90
CA THR A 7 -17.59 -4.60 4.01
C THR A 7 -16.84 -4.84 2.71
N ALA A 8 -17.48 -4.66 1.54
CA ALA A 8 -16.84 -4.96 0.26
C ALA A 8 -16.26 -3.68 -0.34
N PRO A 9 -15.05 -3.73 -0.92
CA PRO A 9 -14.48 -2.59 -1.62
C PRO A 9 -15.34 -2.24 -2.84
N SER A 10 -15.27 -0.98 -3.29
CA SER A 10 -15.88 -0.60 -4.56
C SER A 10 -15.34 -1.48 -5.70
N PRO A 11 -16.19 -1.97 -6.61
CA PRO A 11 -15.76 -2.71 -7.79
C PRO A 11 -14.66 -1.95 -8.55
N GLY A 12 -13.62 -2.66 -8.96
CA GLY A 12 -12.48 -2.10 -9.70
C GLY A 12 -11.58 -1.16 -8.89
N GLY A 13 -11.71 -1.08 -7.57
CA GLY A 13 -10.79 -0.31 -6.72
C GLY A 13 -10.89 1.22 -6.88
N VAL A 14 -11.95 1.74 -7.49
CA VAL A 14 -12.10 3.17 -7.85
C VAL A 14 -11.86 4.11 -6.66
N GLY A 15 -12.40 3.77 -5.48
CA GLY A 15 -12.20 4.56 -4.26
C GLY A 15 -10.74 4.60 -3.81
N ALA A 16 -10.04 3.47 -3.88
CA ALA A 16 -8.61 3.37 -3.58
C ALA A 16 -7.74 4.13 -4.61
N THR A 17 -8.03 3.97 -5.90
CA THR A 17 -7.36 4.71 -6.99
C THR A 17 -7.48 6.21 -6.78
N ARG A 18 -8.71 6.71 -6.54
CA ARG A 18 -8.94 8.14 -6.31
C ARG A 18 -8.24 8.63 -5.05
N CYS A 19 -8.23 7.84 -3.99
CA CYS A 19 -7.56 8.19 -2.74
C CYS A 19 -6.05 8.34 -2.93
N MET A 20 -5.39 7.40 -3.62
CA MET A 20 -3.95 7.49 -3.91
C MET A 20 -3.62 8.68 -4.82
N GLN A 21 -4.44 8.95 -5.84
CA GLN A 21 -4.28 10.13 -6.70
C GLN A 21 -4.40 11.44 -5.93
N LEU A 22 -5.36 11.55 -5.01
CA LEU A 22 -5.53 12.73 -4.16
C LEU A 22 -4.32 12.92 -3.23
N ALA A 23 -3.76 11.85 -2.67
CA ALA A 23 -2.56 11.93 -1.85
C ALA A 23 -1.34 12.42 -2.67
N LEU A 24 -1.19 11.94 -3.91
CA LEU A 24 -0.16 12.43 -4.84
C LEU A 24 -0.34 13.92 -5.16
N GLU A 25 -1.57 14.34 -5.45
CA GLU A 25 -1.93 15.74 -5.74
C GLU A 25 -1.62 16.65 -4.54
N ASP A 26 -2.04 16.26 -3.33
CA ASP A 26 -1.78 16.99 -2.08
C ASP A 26 -0.28 17.15 -1.80
N ALA A 27 0.51 16.11 -2.08
CA ALA A 27 1.96 16.14 -1.93
C ALA A 27 2.70 16.86 -3.09
N GLY A 28 2.01 17.21 -4.18
CA GLY A 28 2.62 17.76 -5.39
C GLY A 28 3.59 16.79 -6.08
N LEU A 29 3.32 15.47 -5.98
CA LEU A 29 4.16 14.41 -6.52
C LEU A 29 3.48 13.71 -7.71
N GLN A 30 4.29 13.17 -8.60
CA GLN A 30 3.85 12.25 -9.65
C GLN A 30 3.95 10.80 -9.17
N SER A 31 3.20 9.89 -9.81
CA SER A 31 3.26 8.46 -9.48
C SER A 31 4.68 7.89 -9.59
N SER A 32 5.50 8.40 -10.53
CA SER A 32 6.91 8.04 -10.70
C SER A 32 7.85 8.45 -9.54
N ASP A 33 7.40 9.37 -8.68
CA ASP A 33 8.18 9.82 -7.54
C ASP A 33 8.10 8.84 -6.36
N ILE A 34 7.04 8.03 -6.30
CA ILE A 34 6.85 7.02 -5.25
C ILE A 34 7.86 5.88 -5.40
N LYS A 35 8.52 5.52 -4.30
CA LYS A 35 9.58 4.51 -4.23
C LYS A 35 9.16 3.22 -3.55
N GLN A 36 8.05 3.24 -2.81
CA GLN A 36 7.48 2.08 -2.14
C GLN A 36 5.98 2.31 -1.92
N ILE A 37 5.22 1.21 -1.90
CA ILE A 37 3.82 1.18 -1.47
C ILE A 37 3.73 0.29 -0.23
N ASN A 38 3.34 0.86 0.91
CA ASN A 38 2.85 0.09 2.05
C ASN A 38 1.35 -0.14 1.85
N ALA A 39 1.00 -1.35 1.43
CA ALA A 39 -0.37 -1.74 1.09
C ALA A 39 -1.24 -1.93 2.34
N HIS A 40 -2.55 -1.76 2.17
CA HIS A 40 -3.52 -2.17 3.17
C HIS A 40 -3.55 -3.69 3.32
N GLY A 41 -3.41 -4.47 2.25
CA GLY A 41 -3.08 -5.89 2.21
C GLY A 41 -3.54 -6.70 3.42
N THR A 42 -4.85 -6.92 3.53
CA THR A 42 -5.50 -7.55 4.69
C THR A 42 -5.55 -9.07 4.60
N SER A 43 -5.01 -9.66 3.52
CA SER A 43 -5.11 -11.09 3.23
C SER A 43 -6.54 -11.55 2.96
N THR A 44 -7.42 -10.61 2.56
CA THR A 44 -8.78 -10.94 2.13
C THR A 44 -8.85 -10.88 0.60
N PRO A 45 -9.41 -11.90 -0.08
CA PRO A 45 -9.32 -12.00 -1.54
C PRO A 45 -9.82 -10.75 -2.29
N LEU A 46 -10.95 -10.19 -1.84
CA LEU A 46 -11.55 -9.01 -2.47
C LEU A 46 -10.74 -7.74 -2.23
N ASN A 47 -10.25 -7.52 -1.01
CA ASN A 47 -9.44 -6.33 -0.71
C ASN A 47 -8.14 -6.35 -1.51
N ASP A 48 -7.42 -7.46 -1.45
CA ASP A 48 -6.07 -7.54 -2.02
C ASP A 48 -6.12 -7.45 -3.55
N SER A 49 -7.14 -8.05 -4.17
CA SER A 49 -7.38 -7.92 -5.62
C SER A 49 -7.75 -6.47 -6.00
N ALA A 50 -8.67 -5.85 -5.28
CA ALA A 50 -9.09 -4.46 -5.56
C ALA A 50 -7.95 -3.46 -5.33
N GLU A 51 -7.15 -3.64 -4.28
CA GLU A 51 -5.98 -2.81 -4.01
C GLU A 51 -4.89 -3.01 -5.07
N ALA A 52 -4.61 -4.24 -5.49
CA ALA A 52 -3.65 -4.50 -6.56
C ALA A 52 -4.07 -3.83 -7.88
N GLN A 53 -5.35 -3.93 -8.25
CA GLN A 53 -5.91 -3.23 -9.43
C GLN A 53 -5.76 -1.71 -9.30
N ALA A 54 -6.06 -1.16 -8.12
CA ALA A 54 -5.92 0.28 -7.87
C ALA A 54 -4.46 0.75 -7.96
N ILE A 55 -3.52 -0.03 -7.41
CA ILE A 55 -2.07 0.24 -7.49
C ILE A 55 -1.64 0.24 -8.95
N THR A 56 -1.98 -0.80 -9.71
CA THR A 56 -1.69 -0.90 -11.14
C THR A 56 -2.25 0.29 -11.92
N ALA A 57 -3.47 0.73 -11.62
CA ALA A 57 -4.08 1.88 -12.31
C ALA A 57 -3.35 3.21 -12.04
N VAL A 58 -2.72 3.38 -10.88
CA VAL A 58 -2.03 4.65 -10.50
C VAL A 58 -0.55 4.63 -10.87
N PHE A 59 0.12 3.50 -10.65
CA PHE A 59 1.58 3.40 -10.75
C PHE A 59 2.05 2.61 -11.97
N GLY A 60 1.17 1.83 -12.60
CA GLY A 60 1.51 0.89 -13.66
C GLY A 60 1.97 -0.47 -13.13
N ASP A 61 1.96 -1.48 -14.00
CA ASP A 61 2.30 -2.86 -13.66
C ASP A 61 3.75 -3.01 -13.17
N ARG A 62 3.91 -3.71 -12.04
CA ARG A 62 5.22 -4.06 -11.42
C ARG A 62 6.21 -2.89 -11.34
N SER A 63 5.68 -1.67 -11.17
CA SER A 63 6.43 -0.42 -11.25
C SER A 63 7.11 -0.02 -9.93
N VAL A 64 6.48 -0.37 -8.80
CA VAL A 64 6.88 0.06 -7.45
C VAL A 64 6.82 -1.14 -6.49
N PRO A 65 7.83 -1.35 -5.62
CA PRO A 65 7.79 -2.38 -4.59
C PRO A 65 6.59 -2.19 -3.65
N VAL A 66 5.85 -3.27 -3.41
CA VAL A 66 4.67 -3.32 -2.53
C VAL A 66 4.94 -4.23 -1.34
N VAL A 67 4.58 -3.79 -0.13
CA VAL A 67 4.68 -4.60 1.10
C VAL A 67 3.44 -4.47 1.98
N SER A 68 3.04 -5.55 2.65
CA SER A 68 2.12 -5.49 3.80
C SER A 68 2.76 -6.12 5.04
N ILE A 69 2.77 -5.38 6.15
CA ILE A 69 3.27 -5.87 7.44
C ILE A 69 2.24 -6.71 8.22
N LYS A 70 1.02 -6.87 7.70
CA LYS A 70 -0.07 -7.57 8.39
C LYS A 70 0.16 -9.08 8.46
N GLY A 71 1.02 -9.62 7.61
CA GLY A 71 1.50 -11.00 7.74
C GLY A 71 2.24 -11.28 9.05
N VAL A 72 2.78 -10.24 9.70
CA VAL A 72 3.43 -10.34 11.03
C VAL A 72 2.53 -9.78 12.13
N THR A 73 1.96 -8.60 11.88
CA THR A 73 1.26 -7.82 12.93
C THR A 73 -0.23 -8.16 13.07
N GLY A 74 -0.79 -8.93 12.14
CA GLY A 74 -2.23 -9.07 11.98
C GLY A 74 -2.88 -7.76 11.50
N HIS A 75 -4.20 -7.64 11.64
CA HIS A 75 -4.92 -6.41 11.30
C HIS A 75 -5.51 -5.75 12.56
N PRO A 76 -4.80 -4.80 13.20
CA PRO A 76 -5.22 -4.20 14.48
C PRO A 76 -6.20 -3.04 14.30
N LEU A 77 -7.02 -3.08 13.25
CA LEU A 77 -8.10 -2.12 12.97
C LEU A 77 -7.60 -0.67 13.01
N GLY A 78 -8.15 0.17 13.89
CA GLY A 78 -7.81 1.59 13.99
C GLY A 78 -6.33 1.87 14.31
N ALA A 79 -5.60 0.90 14.87
CA ALA A 79 -4.17 1.04 15.14
C ALA A 79 -3.29 0.70 13.92
N ALA A 80 -3.85 0.12 12.85
CA ALA A 80 -3.10 -0.38 11.71
C ALA A 80 -2.27 0.73 11.05
N GLY A 81 -2.88 1.88 10.76
CA GLY A 81 -2.20 3.01 10.12
C GLY A 81 -1.00 3.54 10.91
N ALA A 82 -1.07 3.55 12.25
CA ALA A 82 0.05 4.00 13.08
C ALA A 82 1.23 3.03 13.06
N LEU A 83 0.97 1.72 13.12
CA LEU A 83 1.99 0.69 13.05
C LEU A 83 2.65 0.63 11.67
N GLU A 84 1.84 0.81 10.63
CA GLU A 84 2.29 0.89 9.24
C GLU A 84 3.16 2.12 9.00
N ALA A 85 2.76 3.30 9.51
CA ALA A 85 3.60 4.49 9.44
C ALA A 85 4.95 4.28 10.14
N ALA A 86 4.96 3.66 11.32
CA ALA A 86 6.21 3.30 12.01
C ALA A 86 7.06 2.32 11.19
N ALA A 87 6.45 1.34 10.53
CA ALA A 87 7.16 0.40 9.67
C ALA A 87 7.76 1.08 8.42
N VAL A 88 7.05 2.02 7.81
CA VAL A 88 7.57 2.83 6.70
C VAL A 88 8.78 3.66 7.16
N LEU A 89 8.70 4.31 8.32
CA LEU A 89 9.82 5.07 8.88
C LEU A 89 11.04 4.17 9.14
N LEU A 90 10.85 2.97 9.69
CA LEU A 90 11.91 1.99 9.89
C LEU A 90 12.49 1.48 8.55
N SER A 91 11.65 1.32 7.53
CA SER A 91 12.08 0.92 6.19
C SER A 91 12.96 1.99 5.52
N ILE A 92 12.62 3.26 5.73
CA ILE A 92 13.41 4.43 5.34
C ILE A 92 14.73 4.46 6.10
N GLU A 93 14.68 4.41 7.44
CA GLU A 93 15.87 4.49 8.30
C GLU A 93 16.89 3.40 7.98
N LYS A 94 16.40 2.17 7.74
CA LYS A 94 17.25 1.00 7.48
C LYS A 94 17.60 0.82 6.01
N SER A 95 17.07 1.65 5.10
CA SER A 95 17.20 1.47 3.65
C SER A 95 16.85 0.05 3.20
N LEU A 96 15.82 -0.53 3.81
CA LEU A 96 15.41 -1.92 3.59
C LEU A 96 13.88 -2.07 3.61
N ILE A 97 13.31 -2.72 2.60
CA ILE A 97 11.89 -3.09 2.54
C ILE A 97 11.74 -4.53 3.04
N PRO A 98 10.98 -4.79 4.12
CA PRO A 98 10.77 -6.16 4.58
C PRO A 98 9.91 -6.95 3.58
N PRO A 99 9.98 -8.29 3.59
CA PRO A 99 9.06 -9.11 2.82
C PRO A 99 7.66 -9.09 3.44
N THR A 100 6.65 -9.32 2.61
CA THR A 100 5.27 -9.58 3.04
C THR A 100 5.21 -10.99 3.63
N ALA A 101 5.39 -11.10 4.96
CA ALA A 101 5.53 -12.36 5.66
C ALA A 101 4.34 -13.32 5.41
N GLY A 102 4.62 -14.61 5.30
CA GLY A 102 3.61 -15.64 5.02
C GLY A 102 3.21 -15.77 3.55
N THR A 103 3.65 -14.87 2.68
CA THR A 103 3.35 -14.93 1.24
C THR A 103 4.40 -15.76 0.51
N THR A 104 3.96 -16.83 -0.16
CA THR A 104 4.82 -17.71 -0.97
C THR A 104 4.46 -17.70 -2.45
N VAL A 105 3.19 -17.44 -2.77
CA VAL A 105 2.66 -17.38 -4.13
C VAL A 105 1.76 -16.15 -4.24
N ILE A 106 2.01 -15.32 -5.25
CA ILE A 106 1.15 -14.19 -5.61
C ILE A 106 0.12 -14.67 -6.60
N ASP A 107 -1.13 -14.22 -6.43
CA ASP A 107 -2.18 -14.47 -7.41
C ASP A 107 -1.74 -13.96 -8.80
N PRO A 108 -1.77 -14.80 -9.86
CA PRO A 108 -1.40 -14.39 -11.21
C PRO A 108 -2.16 -13.17 -11.75
N GLU A 109 -3.36 -12.88 -11.22
CA GLU A 109 -4.15 -11.71 -11.60
C GLU A 109 -3.66 -10.40 -10.96
N MET A 110 -2.82 -10.47 -9.92
CA MET A 110 -2.22 -9.29 -9.27
C MET A 110 -0.93 -8.88 -9.99
N SER A 111 -1.01 -7.86 -10.83
CA SER A 111 0.12 -7.33 -11.62
C SER A 111 1.03 -6.35 -10.86
N ILE A 112 1.18 -6.53 -9.55
CA ILE A 112 1.99 -5.68 -8.66
C ILE A 112 3.27 -6.38 -8.19
N ASP A 113 4.29 -5.61 -7.83
CA ASP A 113 5.58 -6.13 -7.37
C ASP A 113 5.60 -6.29 -5.84
N VAL A 114 4.98 -7.37 -5.34
CA VAL A 114 5.00 -7.68 -3.90
C VAL A 114 6.37 -8.19 -3.49
N VAL A 115 6.97 -7.59 -2.46
CA VAL A 115 8.22 -8.06 -1.87
C VAL A 115 7.96 -9.37 -1.11
N ILE A 116 8.56 -10.47 -1.56
CA ILE A 116 8.41 -11.82 -0.99
C ILE A 116 9.77 -12.46 -0.74
N GLY A 117 9.83 -13.43 0.19
CA GLY A 117 11.05 -14.14 0.53
C GLY A 117 12.01 -13.28 1.34
N GLU A 118 13.04 -12.75 0.69
CA GLU A 118 14.08 -11.95 1.33
C GLU A 118 13.75 -10.45 1.35
N PRO A 119 14.22 -9.70 2.36
CA PRO A 119 14.15 -8.24 2.36
C PRO A 119 14.82 -7.63 1.11
N ARG A 120 14.30 -6.50 0.63
CA ARG A 120 14.81 -5.81 -0.55
C ARG A 120 15.50 -4.49 -0.16
N GLU A 121 16.77 -4.35 -0.52
CA GLU A 121 17.48 -3.07 -0.42
C GLU A 121 16.87 -2.04 -1.37
N TRP A 122 16.85 -0.77 -0.96
CA TRP A 122 16.30 0.32 -1.76
C TRP A 122 16.94 1.66 -1.38
N THR A 123 16.81 2.65 -2.25
CA THR A 123 17.07 4.05 -1.90
C THR A 123 15.79 4.66 -1.34
N PRO A 124 15.74 5.03 -0.05
CA PRO A 124 14.54 5.60 0.55
C PRO A 124 14.03 6.84 -0.18
N GLY A 125 12.72 6.95 -0.31
CA GLY A 125 12.05 8.08 -0.95
C GLY A 125 10.59 8.17 -0.54
N PRO A 126 9.79 9.01 -1.22
CA PRO A 126 8.35 9.09 -0.97
C PRO A 126 7.68 7.71 -1.01
N THR A 127 7.01 7.35 0.06
CA THR A 127 6.28 6.09 0.24
C THR A 127 4.82 6.40 0.47
N ILE A 128 3.94 5.76 -0.29
CA ILE A 128 2.50 5.84 -0.02
C ILE A 128 2.09 4.70 0.94
N SER A 129 1.29 5.02 1.94
CA SER A 129 0.74 4.07 2.91
C SER A 129 -0.79 4.07 2.84
N ASN A 130 -1.37 2.90 2.58
CA ASN A 130 -2.80 2.74 2.29
C ASN A 130 -3.55 2.08 3.45
N ASN A 131 -4.73 2.64 3.78
CA ASN A 131 -5.68 2.08 4.71
C ASN A 131 -7.10 2.16 4.13
N PHE A 132 -7.65 1.01 3.74
CA PHE A 132 -8.95 0.89 3.08
C PHE A 132 -9.93 0.13 3.97
N GLY A 133 -10.58 0.88 4.86
CA GLY A 133 -11.44 0.34 5.91
C GLY A 133 -12.89 0.13 5.48
N PHE A 134 -13.61 -0.60 6.34
CA PHE A 134 -15.04 -0.85 6.18
C PHE A 134 -15.87 0.44 6.05
N GLY A 135 -17.03 0.31 5.40
CA GLY A 135 -17.91 1.44 5.07
C GLY A 135 -17.40 2.32 3.91
N GLY A 136 -16.40 1.86 3.16
CA GLY A 136 -15.85 2.60 2.02
C GLY A 136 -14.94 3.76 2.43
N HIS A 137 -14.27 3.65 3.58
CA HIS A 137 -13.31 4.65 4.05
C HIS A 137 -11.93 4.36 3.47
N ASN A 138 -11.53 5.19 2.51
CA ASN A 138 -10.21 5.09 1.89
C ASN A 138 -9.32 6.21 2.42
N GLY A 139 -8.15 5.84 2.96
CA GLY A 139 -7.10 6.77 3.37
C GLY A 139 -5.75 6.37 2.78
N SER A 140 -5.05 7.35 2.21
CA SER A 140 -3.69 7.21 1.72
C SER A 140 -2.88 8.39 2.23
N VAL A 141 -1.70 8.13 2.78
CA VAL A 141 -0.75 9.16 3.22
C VAL A 141 0.58 8.95 2.54
N ILE A 142 1.30 10.03 2.25
CA ILE A 142 2.66 9.95 1.72
C ILE A 142 3.64 10.34 2.83
N ILE A 143 4.62 9.47 3.07
CA ILE A 143 5.71 9.66 4.03
C ILE A 143 7.00 9.70 3.23
N ALA A 144 7.82 10.73 3.44
CA ALA A 144 9.09 10.88 2.74
C ALA A 144 10.23 11.17 3.72
N PRO A 145 11.48 10.76 3.40
CA PRO A 145 12.65 11.21 4.15
C PRO A 145 12.71 12.74 4.21
N TYR A 146 13.09 13.29 5.35
CA TYR A 146 13.30 14.72 5.49
C TYR A 146 14.46 15.17 4.58
N LYS A 147 14.20 16.14 3.71
CA LYS A 147 15.26 16.86 2.99
C LYS A 147 15.69 18.04 3.87
N GLN A 148 16.95 18.04 4.30
CA GLN A 148 17.55 19.21 4.97
C GLN A 148 17.65 20.40 4.01
#